data_AF-A0A2V5XPJ7-F1
#
_entry.id   AF-A0A2V5XPJ7-F1
#
_cell.length_a   1.000
_cell.length_b   1.000
_cell.length_c   1.000
_cell.angle_alpha   90.00
_cell.angle_beta   90.00
_cell.angle_gamma   90.00
#
_symmetry.space_group_name_H-M   'P 1'
#
loop_
_entity.id
_entity.type
_entity.pdbx_description
1 polymer ?
#
loop_
_entity_poly.entity_id
_entity_poly.type
_entity_poly.pdbx_seq_one_letter_code
_entity_poly.pdbx_strand_id
1 'polypeptide(L)'
;MRPEPEAAAGSPLWQAIFVSFAIVLILFEVVRGWRLGLPRQLVRVAGLAVAYAAAFLGGKLVVPLARPFLKLPDIILSALGGAVLALVVYGLVASLGTILFKRIGQQNSKLVRVVYGFSGAVIGLFFGALLLWMTVVGIRAIGAVGDAQVRSLASSQAADIHAPDVRRRFLGESAEQSTTLARSLARLKNSLELGTVGEAVKRTDPVPSQNYETLGKLGSVFSNPKAAQKFLMFPGARELSEHPKIVALRNDPEISDMIAQGRVLDLLQDRRIIDAANDPMLREQIKKFDLQHALDYATQK
;
A
#
# COMPACT_ATOMS: atom_id res chain seq x y z
N MET A 1 19.89 24.00 -4.57
CA MET A 1 18.78 23.84 -3.62
C MET A 1 17.52 24.34 -4.30
N ARG A 2 16.56 23.45 -4.62
CA ARG A 2 15.28 23.86 -5.22
C ARG A 2 14.23 23.92 -4.11
N PRO A 3 13.39 24.96 -4.05
CA PRO A 3 12.39 25.09 -3.00
C PRO A 3 11.39 23.95 -3.14
N GLU A 4 11.27 23.10 -2.11
CA GLU A 4 10.11 22.23 -2.00
C GLU A 4 8.87 23.13 -1.84
N PRO A 5 7.75 22.85 -2.53
CA PRO A 5 6.54 23.64 -2.35
C PRO A 5 6.10 23.55 -0.88
N GLU A 6 5.96 24.70 -0.21
CA GLU A 6 5.54 24.83 1.20
C GLU A 6 4.27 24.03 1.52
N ALA A 7 3.46 23.71 0.51
CA ALA A 7 2.28 22.87 0.63
C ALA A 7 2.57 21.41 1.07
N ALA A 8 3.80 20.92 1.01
CA ALA A 8 4.19 19.55 1.39
C ALA A 8 5.12 19.49 2.62
N ALA A 9 5.40 20.61 3.30
CA ALA A 9 6.23 20.58 4.52
C ALA A 9 5.52 19.80 5.64
N GLY A 10 6.25 18.87 6.29
CA GLY A 10 5.71 18.09 7.40
C GLY A 10 5.31 18.99 8.58
N SER A 11 4.18 18.70 9.22
CA SER A 11 3.71 19.51 10.36
C SER A 11 4.07 18.85 11.71
N PRO A 12 4.49 19.64 12.73
CA PRO A 12 4.73 19.13 14.09
C PRO A 12 3.44 18.60 14.74
N LEU A 13 2.29 19.14 14.36
CA LEU A 13 0.98 18.73 14.87
C LEU A 13 0.60 17.31 14.39
N TRP A 14 0.85 16.99 13.13
CA TRP A 14 0.67 15.63 12.60
C TRP A 14 1.63 14.62 13.23
N GLN A 15 2.87 15.06 13.53
CA GLN A 15 3.84 14.25 14.25
C GLN A 15 3.37 13.94 15.67
N ALA A 16 2.85 14.94 16.39
CA ALA A 16 2.29 14.75 17.73
C ALA A 16 1.07 13.82 17.75
N ILE A 17 0.16 13.96 16.78
CA ILE A 17 -0.99 13.06 16.61
C ILE A 17 -0.51 11.63 16.36
N PHE A 18 0.46 11.45 15.46
CA PHE A 18 0.99 10.13 15.13
C PHE A 18 1.70 9.46 16.31
N VAL A 19 2.57 10.20 17.02
CA VAL A 19 3.26 9.70 18.21
C VAL A 19 2.25 9.37 19.32
N SER A 20 1.23 10.20 19.52
CA SER A 20 0.17 9.93 20.49
C SER A 20 -0.60 8.65 20.15
N PHE A 21 -0.97 8.47 18.87
CA PHE A 21 -1.60 7.26 18.38
C PHE A 21 -0.71 6.03 18.58
N ALA A 22 0.59 6.14 18.27
CA ALA A 22 1.56 5.07 18.44
C ALA A 22 1.68 4.63 19.90
N ILE A 23 1.78 5.58 20.82
CA ILE A 23 1.85 5.32 22.27
C ILE A 23 0.57 4.62 22.74
N VAL A 24 -0.60 5.13 22.34
CA VAL A 24 -1.90 4.54 22.72
C VAL A 24 -2.03 3.11 22.18
N LEU A 25 -1.62 2.86 20.94
CA LEU A 25 -1.67 1.54 20.31
C LEU A 25 -0.74 0.54 21.03
N ILE A 26 0.49 0.95 21.32
CA ILE A 26 1.45 0.09 22.05
C ILE A 26 0.93 -0.21 23.46
N LEU A 27 0.52 0.82 24.21
CA LEU A 27 -0.04 0.62 25.56
C LEU A 27 -1.28 -0.28 25.53
N PHE A 28 -2.14 -0.12 24.53
CA PHE A 28 -3.31 -0.97 24.34
C PHE A 28 -2.91 -2.44 24.12
N GLU A 29 -1.96 -2.75 23.24
CA GLU A 29 -1.51 -4.13 23.01
C GLU A 29 -0.74 -4.70 24.20
N VAL A 30 -0.01 -3.88 24.96
CA VAL A 30 0.65 -4.28 26.22
C VAL A 30 -0.39 -4.66 27.29
N VAL A 31 -1.40 -3.81 27.52
CA VAL A 31 -2.49 -4.08 28.47
C VAL A 31 -3.32 -5.28 28.04
N ARG A 32 -3.60 -5.39 26.74
CA ARG A 32 -4.29 -6.55 26.15
C ARG A 32 -3.46 -7.82 26.32
N GLY A 33 -2.15 -7.74 26.11
CA GLY A 33 -1.20 -8.84 26.30
C GLY A 33 -1.15 -9.33 27.73
N TRP A 34 -1.08 -8.39 28.68
CA TRP A 34 -1.17 -8.69 30.11
C TRP A 34 -2.47 -9.40 30.49
N ARG A 35 -3.61 -8.98 29.92
CA ARG A 35 -4.92 -9.59 30.17
C ARG A 35 -5.10 -10.97 29.52
N LEU A 36 -4.43 -11.23 28.40
CA LEU A 36 -4.52 -12.49 27.66
C LEU A 36 -3.58 -13.55 28.22
N GLY A 37 -2.38 -13.16 28.67
CA GLY A 37 -1.35 -14.08 29.15
C GLY A 37 -0.52 -14.74 28.05
N LEU A 38 0.64 -15.26 28.45
CA LEU A 38 1.60 -15.94 27.57
C LEU A 38 0.99 -17.00 26.63
N PRO A 39 0.20 -18.00 27.07
CA PRO A 39 -0.25 -19.07 26.18
C PRO A 39 -1.17 -18.55 25.06
N ARG A 40 -2.09 -17.62 25.37
CA ARG A 40 -2.98 -17.03 24.34
C ARG A 40 -2.22 -16.15 23.36
N GLN A 41 -1.14 -15.52 23.79
CA GLN A 41 -0.30 -14.75 22.89
C GLN A 41 0.61 -15.59 22.02
N LEU A 42 1.14 -16.70 22.53
CA LEU A 42 1.84 -17.67 21.69
C LEU A 42 0.92 -18.20 20.59
N VAL A 43 -0.36 -18.45 20.90
CA VAL A 43 -1.36 -18.80 19.88
C VAL A 43 -1.59 -17.66 18.89
N ARG A 44 -1.59 -16.39 19.31
CA ARG A 44 -1.67 -15.24 18.39
C ARG A 44 -0.45 -15.17 17.46
N VAL A 45 0.76 -15.42 17.98
CA VAL A 45 1.99 -15.48 17.17
C VAL A 45 1.91 -16.61 16.15
N ALA A 46 1.55 -17.82 16.61
CA ALA A 46 1.36 -18.96 15.72
C ALA A 46 0.26 -18.70 14.68
N GLY A 47 -0.85 -18.08 15.10
CA GLY A 47 -1.94 -17.67 14.23
C GLY A 47 -1.51 -16.65 13.18
N LEU A 48 -0.56 -15.77 13.49
CA LEU A 48 0.02 -14.84 12.52
C LEU A 48 0.83 -15.59 11.45
N ALA A 49 1.63 -16.58 11.85
CA ALA A 49 2.39 -17.42 10.92
C ALA A 49 1.45 -18.24 10.01
N VAL A 50 0.40 -18.84 10.60
CA VAL A 50 -0.62 -19.59 9.85
C VAL A 50 -1.40 -18.68 8.91
N ALA A 51 -1.75 -17.46 9.35
CA ALA A 51 -2.43 -16.48 8.52
C ALA A 51 -1.56 -16.01 7.35
N TYR A 52 -0.27 -15.81 7.57
CA TYR A 52 0.68 -15.47 6.49
C TYR A 52 0.78 -16.61 5.46
N ALA A 53 0.94 -17.85 5.92
CA ALA A 53 0.95 -19.01 5.03
C ALA A 53 -0.37 -19.16 4.25
N ALA A 54 -1.50 -18.96 4.92
CA ALA A 54 -2.82 -18.97 4.30
C ALA A 54 -2.99 -17.85 3.27
N ALA A 55 -2.47 -16.65 3.53
CA ALA A 55 -2.50 -15.54 2.57
C ALA A 55 -1.71 -15.89 1.30
N PHE A 56 -0.49 -16.41 1.46
CA PHE A 56 0.43 -16.69 0.36
C PHE A 56 -0.05 -17.87 -0.50
N LEU A 57 -0.51 -18.95 0.13
CA LEU A 57 -0.94 -20.17 -0.55
C LEU A 57 -2.40 -20.08 -1.01
N GLY A 58 -3.26 -19.44 -0.20
CA GLY A 58 -4.71 -19.43 -0.38
C GLY A 58 -5.25 -18.25 -1.18
N GLY A 59 -4.48 -17.18 -1.40
CA GLY A 59 -4.95 -16.02 -2.17
C GLY A 59 -5.48 -16.38 -3.56
N LYS A 60 -4.85 -17.34 -4.25
CA LYS A 60 -5.32 -17.84 -5.55
C LYS A 60 -6.61 -18.66 -5.48
N LEU A 61 -6.86 -19.33 -4.36
CA LEU A 61 -8.07 -20.13 -4.14
C LEU A 61 -9.33 -19.26 -3.94
N VAL A 62 -9.14 -18.01 -3.50
CA VAL A 62 -10.23 -17.05 -3.27
C VAL A 62 -10.66 -16.32 -4.55
N VAL A 63 -9.77 -16.25 -5.57
CA VAL A 63 -10.03 -15.61 -6.87
C VAL A 63 -11.35 -16.06 -7.53
N PRO A 64 -11.64 -17.37 -7.71
CA PRO A 64 -12.88 -17.79 -8.38
C PRO A 64 -14.15 -17.35 -7.64
N LEU A 65 -14.07 -17.24 -6.30
CA LEU A 65 -15.20 -16.82 -5.48
C LEU A 65 -15.39 -15.29 -5.49
N ALA A 66 -14.30 -14.53 -5.59
CA ALA A 66 -14.34 -13.06 -5.60
C ALA A 66 -14.62 -12.45 -6.98
N ARG A 67 -14.30 -13.17 -8.07
CA ARG A 67 -14.45 -12.70 -9.47
C ARG A 67 -15.87 -12.23 -9.81
N PRO A 68 -16.96 -12.91 -9.41
CA PRO A 68 -18.32 -12.46 -9.73
C PRO A 68 -18.69 -11.12 -9.09
N PHE A 69 -18.10 -10.80 -7.93
CA PHE A 69 -18.49 -9.63 -7.13
C PHE A 69 -17.65 -8.39 -7.43
N LEU A 70 -16.34 -8.56 -7.62
CA LEU A 70 -15.40 -7.44 -7.67
C LEU A 70 -14.99 -7.05 -9.09
N LYS A 71 -15.17 -7.91 -10.11
CA LYS A 71 -14.80 -7.63 -11.52
C LYS A 71 -13.42 -6.96 -11.65
N LEU A 72 -12.42 -7.41 -10.92
CA LEU A 72 -11.05 -6.88 -10.99
C LEU A 72 -10.09 -7.98 -11.52
N PRO A 73 -8.89 -7.61 -12.01
CA PRO A 73 -7.88 -8.56 -12.45
C PRO A 73 -7.50 -9.55 -11.34
N ASP A 74 -7.18 -10.80 -11.74
CA ASP A 74 -6.94 -11.89 -10.76
C ASP A 74 -5.78 -11.58 -9.81
N ILE A 75 -4.80 -10.78 -10.24
CA ILE A 75 -3.65 -10.38 -9.41
C ILE A 75 -4.15 -9.56 -8.20
N ILE A 76 -5.01 -8.57 -8.44
CA ILE A 76 -5.59 -7.73 -7.40
C ILE A 76 -6.53 -8.56 -6.52
N LEU A 77 -7.36 -9.41 -7.14
CA LEU A 77 -8.24 -10.32 -6.43
C LEU A 77 -7.49 -11.31 -5.54
N SER A 78 -6.35 -11.84 -6.00
CA SER A 78 -5.56 -12.79 -5.22
C SER A 78 -4.88 -12.12 -4.03
N ALA A 79 -4.45 -10.86 -4.19
CA ALA A 79 -3.88 -10.07 -3.10
C ALA A 79 -4.94 -9.71 -2.05
N LEU A 80 -6.09 -9.18 -2.49
CA LEU A 80 -7.20 -8.83 -1.60
C LEU A 80 -7.81 -10.08 -0.94
N GLY A 81 -8.05 -11.12 -1.72
CA GLY A 81 -8.57 -12.40 -1.24
C GLY A 81 -7.62 -13.06 -0.24
N GLY A 82 -6.31 -13.03 -0.51
CA GLY A 82 -5.28 -13.48 0.42
C GLY A 82 -5.26 -12.68 1.72
N ALA A 83 -5.38 -11.34 1.65
CA ALA A 83 -5.44 -10.49 2.83
C ALA A 83 -6.68 -10.75 3.70
N VAL A 84 -7.86 -10.87 3.07
CA VAL A 84 -9.11 -11.22 3.77
C VAL A 84 -9.00 -12.61 4.40
N LEU A 85 -8.48 -13.59 3.66
CA LEU A 85 -8.28 -14.95 4.17
C LEU A 85 -7.32 -14.96 5.37
N ALA A 86 -6.24 -14.18 5.33
CA ALA A 86 -5.31 -14.02 6.45
C ALA A 86 -6.02 -13.51 7.71
N LEU A 87 -6.88 -12.49 7.56
CA LEU A 87 -7.64 -11.92 8.68
C LEU A 87 -8.62 -12.93 9.27
N VAL A 88 -9.34 -13.67 8.42
CA VAL A 88 -10.28 -14.71 8.85
C VAL A 88 -9.53 -15.82 9.59
N VAL A 89 -8.46 -16.35 9.01
CA VAL A 89 -7.66 -17.43 9.61
C VAL A 89 -7.04 -16.99 10.93
N TYR A 90 -6.44 -15.80 10.98
CA TYR A 90 -5.92 -15.23 12.23
C TYR A 90 -7.02 -15.10 13.28
N GLY A 91 -8.19 -14.58 12.90
CA GLY A 91 -9.35 -14.45 13.79
C GLY A 91 -9.83 -15.79 14.34
N LEU A 92 -9.89 -16.82 13.50
CA LEU A 92 -10.27 -18.18 13.90
C LEU A 92 -9.25 -18.79 14.86
N VAL A 93 -7.95 -18.73 14.55
CA VAL A 93 -6.89 -19.26 15.42
C VAL A 93 -6.85 -18.51 16.75
N ALA A 94 -6.98 -17.18 16.72
CA ALA A 94 -7.05 -16.37 17.93
C ALA A 94 -8.29 -16.70 18.77
N SER A 95 -9.44 -16.95 18.14
CA SER A 95 -10.68 -17.36 18.82
C SER A 95 -10.59 -18.76 19.40
N LEU A 96 -9.98 -19.72 18.69
CA LEU A 96 -9.67 -21.03 19.25
C LEU A 96 -8.75 -20.90 20.47
N GLY A 97 -7.74 -20.02 20.39
CA GLY A 97 -6.85 -19.72 21.51
C GLY A 97 -7.57 -19.15 22.73
N THR A 98 -8.63 -18.36 22.55
CA THR A 98 -9.42 -17.84 23.68
C THR A 98 -10.34 -18.89 24.30
N ILE A 99 -10.82 -19.86 23.50
CA ILE A 99 -11.69 -20.96 23.93
C ILE A 99 -10.88 -22.08 24.61
N LEU A 100 -9.77 -22.54 24.00
CA LEU A 100 -8.97 -23.66 24.53
C LEU A 100 -8.24 -23.31 25.83
N PHE A 101 -7.71 -22.09 25.93
CA PHE A 101 -6.89 -21.69 27.07
C PHE A 101 -7.73 -20.90 28.07
N LYS A 102 -7.91 -21.43 29.29
CA LYS A 102 -8.58 -20.73 30.39
C LYS A 102 -7.91 -19.38 30.70
N ARG A 103 -8.72 -18.39 31.09
CA ARG A 103 -8.28 -17.05 31.49
C ARG A 103 -7.44 -17.16 32.77
N ILE A 104 -6.32 -16.43 32.85
CA ILE A 104 -5.39 -16.42 34.02
C ILE A 104 -6.12 -16.11 35.36
N GLY A 105 -7.33 -15.54 35.31
CA GLY A 105 -8.15 -15.30 36.50
C GLY A 105 -8.57 -16.55 37.29
N GLN A 106 -8.38 -17.77 36.78
CA GLN A 106 -8.67 -19.03 37.49
C GLN A 106 -7.46 -19.70 38.14
N GLN A 107 -6.25 -19.13 38.06
CA GLN A 107 -5.06 -19.70 38.71
C GLN A 107 -4.87 -19.17 40.13
N ASN A 108 -4.78 -20.08 41.10
CA ASN A 108 -4.76 -19.78 42.54
C ASN A 108 -3.48 -19.05 43.02
N SER A 109 -2.39 -19.09 42.25
CA SER A 109 -1.13 -18.43 42.62
C SER A 109 -1.00 -17.05 42.00
N LYS A 110 -0.98 -16.01 42.85
CA LYS A 110 -0.74 -14.61 42.45
C LYS A 110 0.59 -14.44 41.71
N LEU A 111 1.60 -15.23 42.05
CA LEU A 111 2.95 -15.17 41.46
C LEU A 111 2.95 -15.66 40.00
N VAL A 112 2.27 -16.78 39.73
CA VAL A 112 2.11 -17.31 38.37
C VAL A 112 1.32 -16.33 37.51
N ARG A 113 0.28 -15.70 38.06
CA ARG A 113 -0.51 -14.67 37.35
C ARG A 113 0.33 -13.45 36.95
N VAL A 114 1.25 -13.00 37.80
CA VAL A 114 2.15 -11.89 37.50
C VAL A 114 3.18 -12.27 36.44
N VAL A 115 3.82 -13.45 36.55
CA VAL A 115 4.83 -13.90 35.58
C VAL A 115 4.23 -14.13 34.19
N TYR A 116 3.06 -14.79 34.11
CA TYR A 116 2.36 -15.02 32.85
C TYR A 116 1.75 -13.74 32.27
N GLY A 117 1.31 -12.81 33.12
CA GLY A 117 0.86 -11.47 32.72
C GLY A 117 2.01 -10.63 32.16
N PHE A 118 3.17 -10.63 32.82
CA PHE A 118 4.35 -9.89 32.40
C PHE A 118 4.92 -10.42 31.08
N SER A 119 5.06 -11.74 30.97
CA SER A 119 5.46 -12.36 29.70
C SER A 119 4.43 -12.07 28.60
N GLY A 120 3.16 -11.94 28.98
CA GLY A 120 2.09 -11.47 28.11
C GLY A 120 2.25 -10.00 27.66
N ALA A 121 2.62 -9.12 28.57
CA ALA A 121 2.90 -7.72 28.23
C ALA A 121 4.09 -7.59 27.28
N VAL A 122 5.15 -8.38 27.48
CA VAL A 122 6.35 -8.38 26.62
C VAL A 122 5.99 -8.77 25.18
N ILE A 123 5.31 -9.90 24.98
CA ILE A 123 4.89 -10.29 23.62
C ILE A 123 3.85 -9.29 23.05
N GLY A 124 3.06 -8.66 23.92
CA GLY A 124 2.10 -7.60 23.53
C GLY A 124 2.79 -6.34 23.02
N LEU A 125 3.91 -5.96 23.65
CA LEU A 125 4.78 -4.87 23.19
C LEU A 125 5.30 -5.15 21.78
N PHE A 126 5.83 -6.35 21.53
CA PHE A 126 6.30 -6.75 20.20
C PHE A 126 5.19 -6.71 19.16
N PHE A 127 3.99 -7.19 19.50
CA PHE A 127 2.82 -7.09 18.62
C PHE A 127 2.41 -5.64 18.33
N GLY A 128 2.40 -4.79 19.35
CA GLY A 128 2.10 -3.36 19.21
C GLY A 128 3.14 -2.65 18.33
N ALA A 129 4.42 -2.96 18.52
CA ALA A 129 5.50 -2.46 17.69
C ALA A 129 5.38 -2.93 16.23
N LEU A 130 5.03 -4.20 15.99
CA LEU A 130 4.81 -4.75 14.65
C LEU A 130 3.59 -4.13 13.96
N LEU A 131 2.51 -3.86 14.68
CA LEU A 131 1.33 -3.18 14.14
C LEU A 131 1.62 -1.72 13.81
N LEU A 132 2.35 -1.02 14.69
CA LEU A 132 2.83 0.33 14.44
C LEU A 132 3.72 0.35 13.19
N TRP A 133 4.65 -0.59 13.09
CA TRP A 133 5.51 -0.79 11.94
C TRP A 133 4.71 -0.91 10.63
N MET A 134 3.75 -1.84 10.58
CA MET A 134 2.88 -2.03 9.42
C MET A 134 2.08 -0.77 9.06
N THR A 135 1.64 -0.02 10.07
CA THR A 135 0.93 1.25 9.87
C THR A 135 1.84 2.30 9.24
N VAL A 136 3.07 2.43 9.74
CA VAL A 136 4.08 3.35 9.18
C VAL A 136 4.39 3.00 7.73
N VAL A 137 4.68 1.73 7.45
CA VAL A 137 4.99 1.25 6.09
C VAL A 137 3.80 1.50 5.16
N GLY A 138 2.57 1.21 5.62
CA GLY A 138 1.35 1.48 4.86
C GLY A 138 1.16 2.96 4.52
N ILE A 139 1.32 3.85 5.50
CA ILE A 139 1.27 5.30 5.29
C ILE A 139 2.34 5.75 4.30
N ARG A 140 3.57 5.22 4.41
CA ARG A 140 4.69 5.57 3.53
C ARG A 140 4.46 5.13 2.09
N ALA A 141 3.92 3.92 1.89
CA ALA A 141 3.57 3.40 0.57
C ALA A 141 2.48 4.24 -0.10
N ILE A 142 1.43 4.61 0.64
CA ILE A 142 0.33 5.45 0.14
C ILE A 142 0.80 6.89 -0.10
N GLY A 143 1.60 7.45 0.80
CA GLY A 143 2.14 8.81 0.70
C GLY A 143 3.10 9.02 -0.45
N ALA A 144 3.90 8.00 -0.82
CA ALA A 144 4.78 8.06 -1.99
C ALA A 144 4.01 8.25 -3.31
N VAL A 145 2.81 7.68 -3.42
CA VAL A 145 1.91 7.87 -4.58
C VAL A 145 1.30 9.27 -4.57
N GLY A 146 0.94 9.79 -3.39
CA GLY A 146 0.41 11.15 -3.23
C GLY A 146 1.42 12.26 -3.58
N ASP A 147 2.67 12.13 -3.13
CA ASP A 147 3.75 13.08 -3.45
C ASP A 147 4.00 13.20 -4.96
N ALA A 148 3.90 12.09 -5.68
CA ALA A 148 4.07 12.07 -7.12
C ALA A 148 2.94 12.79 -7.88
N GLN A 149 1.70 12.71 -7.37
CA GLN A 149 0.55 13.43 -7.93
C GLN A 149 0.61 14.94 -7.63
N VAL A 150 1.08 15.35 -6.45
CA VAL A 150 1.19 16.77 -6.10
C VAL A 150 2.30 17.44 -6.94
N ARG A 151 3.43 16.76 -7.18
CA ARG A 151 4.53 17.29 -7.99
C ARG A 151 4.19 17.41 -9.47
N SER A 152 3.37 16.52 -10.03
CA SER A 152 2.91 16.67 -11.41
C SER A 152 1.91 17.78 -11.58
N LEU A 153 0.98 17.96 -10.65
CA LEU A 153 0.01 19.06 -10.69
C LEU A 153 0.72 20.41 -10.61
N ALA A 154 1.75 20.55 -9.76
CA ALA A 154 2.60 21.73 -9.72
C ALA A 154 3.39 21.96 -11.03
N SER A 155 3.78 20.88 -11.72
CA SER A 155 4.50 20.94 -13.00
C SER A 155 3.57 21.25 -14.19
N SER A 156 2.33 20.73 -14.16
CA SER A 156 1.28 20.99 -15.15
C SER A 156 0.73 22.41 -15.01
N GLN A 157 0.58 22.92 -13.78
CA GLN A 157 0.14 24.30 -13.52
C GLN A 157 1.18 25.34 -14.00
N ALA A 158 2.47 24.99 -14.03
CA ALA A 158 3.52 25.81 -14.64
C ALA A 158 3.51 25.73 -16.19
N ALA A 159 2.95 24.67 -16.77
CA ALA A 159 2.82 24.49 -18.23
C ALA A 159 1.48 25.02 -18.79
N ASP A 160 0.43 25.12 -17.96
CA ASP A 160 -0.95 25.47 -18.33
C ASP A 160 -1.23 26.99 -18.43
N ILE A 161 -0.21 27.84 -18.50
CA ILE A 161 -0.41 29.27 -18.79
C ILE A 161 -0.95 29.49 -20.24
N HIS A 162 -1.07 28.43 -21.06
CA HIS A 162 -1.43 28.53 -22.49
C HIS A 162 -2.54 27.58 -23.00
N ALA A 163 -3.43 27.03 -22.17
CA ALA A 163 -4.53 26.15 -22.66
C ALA A 163 -5.95 26.66 -22.26
N PRO A 164 -6.96 26.58 -23.17
CA PRO A 164 -8.23 27.28 -23.02
C PRO A 164 -9.19 26.65 -21.98
N ASP A 165 -9.95 27.52 -21.31
CA ASP A 165 -10.77 27.32 -20.09
C ASP A 165 -11.93 26.29 -20.15
N VAL A 166 -12.20 25.64 -21.29
CA VAL A 166 -13.39 24.78 -21.44
C VAL A 166 -13.24 23.44 -20.71
N ARG A 167 -12.00 22.93 -20.53
CA ARG A 167 -11.72 21.67 -19.80
C ARG A 167 -11.84 21.81 -18.27
N ARG A 168 -11.93 23.04 -17.76
CA ARG A 168 -11.79 23.36 -16.33
C ARG A 168 -13.04 23.08 -15.50
N ARG A 169 -14.23 23.09 -16.12
CA ARG A 169 -15.51 23.03 -15.39
C ARG A 169 -16.00 21.62 -15.06
N PHE A 170 -15.61 20.60 -15.84
CA PHE A 170 -16.03 19.20 -15.62
C PHE A 170 -15.04 18.37 -14.80
N LEU A 171 -13.80 18.82 -14.63
CA LEU A 171 -12.78 18.15 -13.81
C LEU A 171 -12.65 18.73 -12.40
N GLY A 172 -13.32 19.84 -12.08
CA GLY A 172 -13.12 20.62 -10.86
C GLY A 172 -13.46 19.87 -9.56
N GLU A 173 -14.62 19.20 -9.48
CA GLU A 173 -15.08 18.62 -8.21
C GLU A 173 -14.34 17.33 -7.82
N SER A 174 -14.05 16.44 -8.79
CA SER A 174 -13.34 15.18 -8.51
C SER A 174 -11.83 15.37 -8.32
N ALA A 175 -11.24 16.36 -9.01
CA ALA A 175 -9.84 16.71 -8.84
C ALA A 175 -9.60 17.40 -7.49
N GLU A 176 -10.48 18.27 -7.00
CA GLU A 176 -10.28 18.96 -5.72
C GLU A 176 -10.24 18.00 -4.52
N GLN A 177 -11.13 17.01 -4.47
CA GLN A 177 -11.18 16.05 -3.36
C GLN A 177 -9.94 15.12 -3.37
N SER A 178 -9.54 14.66 -4.55
CA SER A 178 -8.31 13.87 -4.76
C SER A 178 -7.04 14.68 -4.43
N THR A 179 -7.03 15.97 -4.77
CA THR A 179 -5.92 16.90 -4.47
C THR A 179 -5.80 17.16 -2.97
N THR A 180 -6.92 17.21 -2.25
CA THR A 180 -6.95 17.43 -0.80
C THR A 180 -6.42 16.21 -0.04
N LEU A 181 -6.81 15.01 -0.46
CA LEU A 181 -6.30 13.75 0.08
C LEU A 181 -4.83 13.49 -0.28
N ALA A 182 -4.41 13.78 -1.51
CA ALA A 182 -3.02 13.64 -1.92
C ALA A 182 -2.10 14.60 -1.13
N ARG A 183 -2.52 15.85 -0.90
CA ARG A 183 -1.78 16.80 -0.05
C ARG A 183 -1.73 16.37 1.41
N SER A 184 -2.82 15.84 1.96
CA SER A 184 -2.82 15.40 3.36
C SER A 184 -1.94 14.17 3.57
N LEU A 185 -1.91 13.23 2.62
CA LEU A 185 -1.04 12.06 2.61
C LEU A 185 0.44 12.41 2.42
N ALA A 186 0.75 13.34 1.50
CA ALA A 186 2.08 13.90 1.31
C ALA A 186 2.60 14.57 2.59
N ARG A 187 1.76 15.41 3.22
CA ARG A 187 2.08 16.06 4.51
C ARG A 187 2.27 15.05 5.64
N LEU A 188 1.45 13.99 5.69
CA LEU A 188 1.56 12.96 6.71
C LEU A 188 2.87 12.17 6.57
N LYS A 189 3.25 11.81 5.33
CA LYS A 189 4.54 11.18 5.02
C LYS A 189 5.70 12.09 5.43
N ASN A 190 5.71 13.34 4.99
CA ASN A 190 6.81 14.26 5.29
C ASN A 190 6.89 14.60 6.78
N SER A 191 5.76 14.63 7.50
CA SER A 191 5.71 14.77 8.96
C SER A 191 6.33 13.56 9.67
N LEU A 192 6.12 12.35 9.15
CA LEU A 192 6.73 11.12 9.66
C LEU A 192 8.25 11.08 9.42
N GLU A 193 8.69 11.59 8.27
CA GLU A 193 10.11 11.62 7.88
C GLU A 193 10.91 12.73 8.59
N LEU A 194 10.24 13.75 9.14
CA LEU A 194 10.85 14.83 9.93
C LEU A 194 11.18 14.44 11.38
N GLY A 195 10.56 13.38 11.91
CA GLY A 195 10.74 12.95 13.31
C GLY A 195 11.84 11.91 13.53
N THR A 196 12.31 11.79 14.78
CA THR A 196 13.24 10.75 15.27
C THR A 196 12.73 9.31 15.02
N VAL A 197 11.42 9.14 14.83
CA VAL A 197 10.76 7.88 14.44
C VAL A 197 11.14 7.49 12.99
N GLY A 198 11.33 8.44 12.09
CA GLY A 198 11.72 8.19 10.70
C GLY A 198 13.13 7.62 10.56
N GLU A 199 14.08 8.03 11.40
CA GLU A 199 15.43 7.42 11.46
C GLU A 199 15.41 6.02 12.07
N ALA A 200 14.64 5.82 13.15
CA ALA A 200 14.51 4.52 13.80
C ALA A 200 13.88 3.48 12.86
N VAL A 201 12.81 3.86 12.15
CA VAL A 201 12.15 3.02 11.14
C VAL A 201 13.06 2.78 9.93
N LYS A 202 13.79 3.77 9.41
CA LYS A 202 14.75 3.54 8.31
C LYS A 202 15.87 2.55 8.69
N ARG A 203 16.33 2.56 9.94
CA ARG A 203 17.39 1.64 10.43
C ARG A 203 16.93 0.21 10.65
N THR A 204 15.64 0.00 10.90
CA THR A 204 15.10 -1.35 11.17
C THR A 204 14.26 -1.88 10.03
N ASP A 205 14.22 -1.20 8.87
CA ASP A 205 13.35 -1.58 7.75
C ASP A 205 13.85 -2.85 7.04
N PRO A 206 13.11 -3.97 7.13
CA PRO A 206 13.42 -5.16 6.35
C PRO A 206 13.01 -4.99 4.89
N VAL A 207 12.26 -3.93 4.54
CA VAL A 207 11.90 -3.60 3.16
C VAL A 207 13.02 -2.72 2.57
N PRO A 208 13.71 -3.18 1.51
CA PRO A 208 14.77 -2.39 0.88
C PRO A 208 14.27 -1.01 0.45
N SER A 209 15.08 0.03 0.68
CA SER A 209 14.82 1.41 0.23
C SER A 209 14.48 1.49 -1.26
N GLN A 210 15.04 0.56 -2.05
CA GLN A 210 14.78 0.32 -3.47
C GLN A 210 13.29 0.21 -3.81
N ASN A 211 12.48 -0.44 -2.97
CA ASN A 211 11.04 -0.60 -3.24
C ASN A 211 10.27 0.73 -3.15
N TYR A 212 10.67 1.61 -2.21
CA TYR A 212 10.08 2.94 -2.07
C TYR A 212 10.54 3.88 -3.19
N GLU A 213 11.80 3.77 -3.62
CA GLU A 213 12.30 4.49 -4.79
C GLU A 213 11.58 4.08 -6.07
N THR A 214 11.36 2.77 -6.27
CA THR A 214 10.59 2.26 -7.40
C THR A 214 9.17 2.81 -7.39
N LEU A 215 8.50 2.85 -6.24
CA LEU A 215 7.16 3.48 -6.10
C LEU A 215 7.19 4.99 -6.42
N GLY A 216 8.20 5.71 -5.94
CA GLY A 216 8.37 7.14 -6.24
C GLY A 216 8.65 7.39 -7.73
N LYS A 217 9.49 6.55 -8.36
CA LYS A 217 9.81 6.63 -9.79
C LYS A 217 8.58 6.27 -10.63
N LEU A 218 7.85 5.21 -10.29
CA LEU A 218 6.54 4.87 -10.89
C LEU A 218 5.62 6.07 -10.86
N GLY A 219 5.42 6.67 -9.69
CA GLY A 219 4.61 7.87 -9.55
C GLY A 219 5.11 9.01 -10.43
N SER A 220 6.42 9.25 -10.52
CA SER A 220 6.97 10.31 -11.35
C SER A 220 6.80 10.06 -12.86
N VAL A 221 6.86 8.80 -13.30
CA VAL A 221 6.65 8.40 -14.70
C VAL A 221 5.18 8.53 -15.08
N PHE A 222 4.27 8.03 -14.25
CA PHE A 222 2.82 8.18 -14.49
C PHE A 222 2.36 9.62 -14.51
N SER A 223 3.00 10.47 -13.71
CA SER A 223 2.56 11.84 -13.53
C SER A 223 3.32 12.85 -14.41
N ASN A 224 4.36 12.46 -15.16
CA ASN A 224 5.07 13.32 -16.10
C ASN A 224 5.00 12.76 -17.53
N PRO A 225 4.34 13.46 -18.49
CA PRO A 225 4.16 12.96 -19.85
C PRO A 225 5.49 12.72 -20.59
N LYS A 226 6.54 13.49 -20.30
CA LYS A 226 7.87 13.28 -20.90
C LYS A 226 8.57 12.03 -20.34
N ALA A 227 8.41 11.77 -19.04
CA ALA A 227 8.97 10.58 -18.41
C ALA A 227 8.20 9.32 -18.83
N ALA A 228 6.87 9.40 -18.96
CA ALA A 228 6.05 8.34 -19.55
C ALA A 228 6.49 8.01 -20.98
N GLN A 229 6.75 9.03 -21.81
CA GLN A 229 7.22 8.81 -23.17
C GLN A 229 8.61 8.15 -23.20
N LYS A 230 9.56 8.63 -22.37
CA LYS A 230 10.89 7.99 -22.24
C LYS A 230 10.77 6.53 -21.74
N PHE A 231 9.87 6.25 -20.79
CA PHE A 231 9.60 4.90 -20.31
C PHE A 231 9.16 3.97 -21.45
N LEU A 232 8.25 4.43 -22.31
CA LEU A 232 7.78 3.66 -23.47
C LEU A 232 8.86 3.45 -24.55
N MET A 233 9.92 4.26 -24.56
CA MET A 233 11.06 4.10 -25.47
C MET A 233 12.07 3.06 -24.97
N PHE A 234 11.96 2.59 -23.71
CA PHE A 234 12.82 1.54 -23.20
C PHE A 234 12.55 0.22 -23.95
N PRO A 235 13.58 -0.53 -24.40
CA PRO A 235 13.41 -1.72 -25.26
C PRO A 235 12.40 -2.74 -24.70
N GLY A 236 12.46 -3.05 -23.40
CA GLY A 236 11.51 -3.97 -22.77
C GLY A 236 10.08 -3.43 -22.67
N ALA A 237 9.91 -2.11 -22.56
CA ALA A 237 8.59 -1.48 -22.55
C ALA A 237 7.99 -1.45 -23.95
N ARG A 238 8.84 -1.30 -24.98
CA ARG A 238 8.47 -1.39 -26.39
C ARG A 238 8.02 -2.81 -26.75
N GLU A 239 8.77 -3.83 -26.32
CA GLU A 239 8.43 -5.24 -26.50
C GLU A 239 7.06 -5.58 -25.86
N LEU A 240 6.80 -5.08 -24.64
CA LEU A 240 5.48 -5.18 -24.01
C LEU A 240 4.40 -4.41 -24.80
N SER A 241 4.70 -3.21 -25.29
CA SER A 241 3.74 -2.40 -26.05
C SER A 241 3.33 -3.00 -27.40
N GLU A 242 4.17 -3.88 -27.95
CA GLU A 242 3.94 -4.62 -29.18
C GLU A 242 3.15 -5.92 -28.95
N HIS A 243 2.91 -6.30 -27.70
CA HIS A 243 2.11 -7.49 -27.38
C HIS A 243 0.69 -7.38 -27.96
N PRO A 244 0.16 -8.42 -28.65
CA PRO A 244 -1.12 -8.34 -29.35
C PRO A 244 -2.30 -7.84 -28.49
N LYS A 245 -2.33 -8.24 -27.21
CA LYS A 245 -3.36 -7.78 -26.25
C LYS A 245 -3.20 -6.29 -25.88
N ILE A 246 -1.98 -5.78 -25.77
CA ILE A 246 -1.73 -4.36 -25.48
C ILE A 246 -2.03 -3.51 -26.71
N VAL A 247 -1.67 -3.98 -27.90
CA VAL A 247 -2.03 -3.33 -29.17
C VAL A 247 -3.55 -3.26 -29.35
N ALA A 248 -4.27 -4.35 -29.03
CA ALA A 248 -5.73 -4.38 -29.09
C ALA A 248 -6.35 -3.35 -28.14
N LEU A 249 -5.84 -3.23 -26.91
CA LEU A 249 -6.30 -2.22 -25.94
C LEU A 249 -5.98 -0.78 -26.37
N ARG A 250 -4.80 -0.56 -26.96
CA ARG A 250 -4.39 0.77 -27.45
C ARG A 250 -5.24 1.24 -28.63
N ASN A 251 -5.65 0.32 -29.50
CA ASN A 251 -6.47 0.62 -30.66
C ASN A 251 -7.97 0.68 -30.32
N ASP A 252 -8.35 0.44 -29.07
CA ASP A 252 -9.73 0.49 -28.62
C ASP A 252 -10.14 1.94 -28.28
N PRO A 253 -11.16 2.49 -28.96
CA PRO A 253 -11.58 3.86 -28.76
C PRO A 253 -12.18 4.12 -27.37
N GLU A 254 -12.87 3.13 -26.77
CA GLU A 254 -13.48 3.29 -25.44
C GLU A 254 -12.41 3.25 -24.33
N ILE A 255 -11.41 2.40 -24.48
CA ILE A 255 -10.25 2.36 -23.56
C ILE A 255 -9.49 3.68 -23.64
N SER A 256 -9.26 4.19 -24.85
CA SER A 256 -8.59 5.47 -25.07
C SER A 256 -9.35 6.63 -24.44
N ASP A 257 -10.67 6.64 -24.55
CA ASP A 257 -11.53 7.65 -23.92
C ASP A 257 -11.51 7.54 -22.38
N MET A 258 -11.59 6.34 -21.82
CA MET A 258 -11.47 6.13 -20.38
C MET A 258 -10.11 6.55 -19.83
N ILE A 259 -9.01 6.32 -20.57
CA ILE A 259 -7.67 6.81 -20.23
C ILE A 259 -7.65 8.35 -20.27
N ALA A 260 -8.20 8.95 -21.32
CA ALA A 260 -8.25 10.41 -21.48
C ALA A 260 -9.09 11.11 -20.39
N GLN A 261 -10.11 10.42 -19.88
CA GLN A 261 -10.98 10.87 -18.78
C GLN A 261 -10.42 10.55 -17.39
N GLY A 262 -9.29 9.83 -17.29
CA GLY A 262 -8.69 9.44 -16.01
C GLY A 262 -9.54 8.43 -15.21
N ARG A 263 -10.41 7.67 -15.87
CA ARG A 263 -11.33 6.70 -15.25
C ARG A 263 -10.63 5.39 -14.92
N VAL A 264 -9.65 5.46 -14.02
CA VAL A 264 -8.76 4.34 -13.67
C VAL A 264 -9.51 3.15 -13.07
N LEU A 265 -10.52 3.40 -12.22
CA LEU A 265 -11.32 2.32 -11.63
C LEU A 265 -12.15 1.58 -12.67
N ASP A 266 -12.73 2.31 -13.63
CA ASP A 266 -13.53 1.72 -14.70
C ASP A 266 -12.65 0.91 -15.65
N LEU A 267 -11.44 1.40 -15.95
CA LEU A 267 -10.42 0.64 -16.69
C LEU A 267 -10.06 -0.67 -16.00
N LEU A 268 -9.86 -0.65 -14.67
CA LEU A 268 -9.55 -1.87 -13.92
C LEU A 268 -10.73 -2.86 -13.90
N GLN A 269 -11.96 -2.38 -14.09
CA GLN A 269 -13.16 -3.22 -14.15
C GLN A 269 -13.57 -3.63 -15.57
N ASP A 270 -12.92 -3.09 -16.60
CA ASP A 270 -13.22 -3.40 -17.99
C ASP A 270 -12.77 -4.82 -18.35
N ARG A 271 -13.67 -5.57 -19.01
CA ARG A 271 -13.40 -6.98 -19.37
C ARG A 271 -12.16 -7.14 -20.24
N ARG A 272 -11.91 -6.22 -21.17
CA ARG A 272 -10.76 -6.29 -22.10
C ARG A 272 -9.46 -6.14 -21.32
N ILE A 273 -9.44 -5.25 -20.33
CA ILE A 273 -8.29 -5.02 -19.44
C ILE A 273 -8.07 -6.25 -18.53
N ILE A 274 -9.14 -6.80 -17.97
CA ILE A 274 -9.09 -8.01 -17.15
C ILE A 274 -8.55 -9.19 -17.97
N ASP A 275 -9.02 -9.37 -19.19
CA ASP A 275 -8.59 -10.46 -20.09
C ASP A 275 -7.12 -10.30 -20.48
N ALA A 276 -6.67 -9.08 -20.78
CA ALA A 276 -5.26 -8.81 -21.03
C ALA A 276 -4.40 -9.05 -19.77
N ALA A 277 -4.82 -8.59 -18.60
CA ALA A 277 -4.08 -8.79 -17.35
C ALA A 277 -4.04 -10.26 -16.89
N ASN A 278 -5.00 -11.06 -17.34
CA ASN A 278 -5.09 -12.49 -17.07
C ASN A 278 -4.39 -13.36 -18.13
N ASP A 279 -3.92 -12.76 -19.22
CA ASP A 279 -3.22 -13.46 -20.30
C ASP A 279 -1.89 -14.07 -19.79
N PRO A 280 -1.67 -15.38 -19.98
CA PRO A 280 -0.48 -16.07 -19.46
C PRO A 280 0.81 -15.61 -20.15
N MET A 281 0.77 -15.32 -21.44
CA MET A 281 1.95 -14.88 -22.20
C MET A 281 2.35 -13.48 -21.77
N LEU A 282 1.38 -12.57 -21.65
CA LEU A 282 1.64 -11.22 -21.17
C LEU A 282 2.16 -11.23 -19.72
N ARG A 283 1.63 -12.09 -18.85
CA ARG A 283 2.15 -12.25 -17.48
C ARG A 283 3.60 -12.73 -17.44
N GLU A 284 3.98 -13.65 -18.31
CA GLU A 284 5.37 -14.10 -18.40
C GLU A 284 6.32 -13.02 -18.89
N GLN A 285 5.91 -12.24 -19.89
CA GLN A 285 6.67 -11.08 -20.35
C GLN A 285 6.80 -10.01 -19.26
N ILE A 286 5.72 -9.70 -18.54
CA ILE A 286 5.75 -8.77 -17.41
C ILE A 286 6.68 -9.25 -16.29
N LYS A 287 6.73 -10.56 -16.00
CA LYS A 287 7.66 -11.12 -14.99
C LYS A 287 9.12 -10.99 -15.39
N LYS A 288 9.42 -11.06 -16.69
CA LYS A 288 10.77 -10.91 -17.25
C LYS A 288 11.16 -9.44 -17.43
N PHE A 289 10.18 -8.54 -17.39
CA PHE A 289 10.40 -7.12 -17.59
C PHE A 289 11.15 -6.49 -16.42
N ASP A 290 12.27 -5.86 -16.73
CA ASP A 290 13.05 -5.12 -15.74
C ASP A 290 12.44 -3.72 -15.52
N LEU A 291 11.44 -3.69 -14.64
CA LEU A 291 10.72 -2.48 -14.28
C LEU A 291 11.65 -1.41 -13.70
N GLN A 292 12.68 -1.81 -12.96
CA GLN A 292 13.56 -0.86 -12.29
C GLN A 292 14.44 -0.13 -13.31
N HIS A 293 15.10 -0.87 -14.21
CA HIS A 293 15.89 -0.26 -15.27
C HIS A 293 15.06 0.64 -16.19
N ALA A 294 13.82 0.24 -16.48
CA ALA A 294 12.91 1.05 -17.28
C ALA A 294 12.54 2.37 -16.58
N LEU A 295 12.28 2.34 -15.27
CA LEU A 295 12.00 3.53 -14.47
C LEU A 295 13.23 4.43 -14.31
N ASP A 296 14.42 3.85 -14.17
CA ASP A 296 15.68 4.58 -14.10
C ASP A 296 15.97 5.31 -15.42
N TYR A 297 15.79 4.62 -16.55
CA TYR A 297 15.88 5.21 -17.89
C TYR A 297 14.88 6.36 -18.09
N ALA A 298 13.64 6.20 -17.61
CA ALA A 298 12.58 7.19 -17.75
C ALA A 298 12.78 8.45 -16.90
N THR A 299 13.44 8.31 -15.75
CA THR A 299 13.67 9.39 -14.78
C THR A 299 15.05 10.05 -14.90
N GLN A 300 15.94 9.49 -15.72
CA GLN A 300 17.19 10.13 -16.13
C GLN A 300 16.90 11.44 -16.89
N LYS A 301 17.55 12.53 -16.44
CA LYS A 301 17.41 13.86 -17.06
C LYS A 301 17.94 13.85 -18.49
#